data_AF-A0A813DTY5-F1
#
_entry.id   AF-A0A813DTY5-F1
#
_cell.length_a   1.000
_cell.length_b   1.000
_cell.length_c   1.000
_cell.angle_alpha   90.00
_cell.angle_beta   90.00
_cell.angle_gamma   90.00
#
_symmetry.space_group_name_H-M   'P 1'
#
loop_
_entity.id
_entity.type
_entity.pdbx_description
1 polymer ?
#
loop_
_entity_poly.entity_id
_entity_poly.type
_entity_poly.pdbx_seq_one_letter_code
_entity_poly.pdbx_strand_id
1 'polypeptide(L)'
;MEVQVEALPGWAVPNGTFVSVRLGESQKQRRLDSESNSYYFPVPVKQQKAKLEIYQLVGSCTVPVDPDFLTSNEVHVSCLDPKAGDVRLRVTSSAKTQDAKEEALKRQDHEKKAKDSAQAYLLEHGVEQQLSEAIRLVLKLRPENPLEFIWKQLRDNPVPQAKVVAAGAAPQEGAPPAPPVASKCRSCGDTGVDFMGQPCACEFSSREELGEAKFAPPPSAPPPPAARPCAEQLEESEEAKASAPPALTASAPTDEGSSRPRPFYLVPSVGTWIMPRLQDLPVAPAGCVMVSFNLQGLRPVEVMSLDERCEVERMLSKALGELGGELAGQYLPLPSSSSCMARPAGMLPEESQMLESKGFLFKADEPDGRGIFAVDALAAAVLVNNGSHVQILVNQDGTSQEASSLLLESFRSALEGALHQDGHAMIAQG
;
A
#
# COMPACT_ATOMS: atom_id res chain seq x y z
N MET A 1 -5.59 10.89 -24.09
CA MET A 1 -5.22 11.18 -25.49
C MET A 1 -4.14 10.20 -25.89
N GLU A 2 -4.29 9.51 -27.01
CA GLU A 2 -3.27 8.61 -27.54
C GLU A 2 -2.48 9.32 -28.64
N VAL A 3 -1.16 9.18 -28.62
CA VAL A 3 -0.25 9.63 -29.67
C VAL A 3 0.50 8.41 -30.17
N GLN A 4 0.32 8.05 -31.44
CA GLN A 4 1.03 6.95 -32.08
C GLN A 4 2.21 7.49 -32.88
N VAL A 5 3.38 6.85 -32.71
CA VAL A 5 4.57 7.14 -33.49
C VAL A 5 5.00 5.86 -34.20
N GLU A 6 5.01 5.91 -35.53
CA GLU A 6 5.43 4.82 -36.39
C GLU A 6 6.52 5.29 -37.37
N ALA A 7 7.43 4.39 -37.72
CA ALA A 7 8.40 4.62 -38.78
C ALA A 7 7.73 4.36 -40.13
N LEU A 8 7.85 5.29 -41.07
CA LEU A 8 7.26 5.13 -42.39
C LEU A 8 7.96 4.01 -43.18
N PRO A 9 7.20 3.23 -43.99
CA PRO A 9 7.77 2.17 -44.81
C PRO A 9 8.81 2.74 -45.78
N GLY A 10 10.02 2.19 -45.76
CA GLY A 10 11.17 2.65 -46.57
C GLY A 10 12.23 3.44 -45.79
N TRP A 11 11.96 3.81 -44.54
CA TRP A 11 12.94 4.45 -43.67
C TRP A 11 13.45 3.45 -42.63
N ALA A 12 14.68 2.96 -42.82
CA ALA A 12 15.30 2.06 -41.85
C ALA A 12 15.67 2.85 -40.59
N VAL A 13 15.08 2.45 -39.46
CA VAL A 13 15.42 2.98 -38.14
C VAL A 13 16.72 2.29 -37.66
N PRO A 14 17.78 3.04 -37.32
CA PRO A 14 19.00 2.45 -36.77
C PRO A 14 18.73 1.71 -35.45
N ASN A 15 19.47 0.63 -35.21
CA ASN A 15 19.36 -0.13 -33.96
C ASN A 15 19.69 0.76 -32.76
N GLY A 16 18.87 0.70 -31.70
CA GLY A 16 19.07 1.51 -30.50
C GLY A 16 18.56 2.95 -30.62
N THR A 17 17.60 3.21 -31.52
CA THR A 17 16.89 4.49 -31.60
C THR A 17 15.83 4.58 -30.50
N PHE A 18 15.74 5.73 -29.85
CA PHE A 18 14.72 6.08 -28.86
C PHE A 18 13.96 7.32 -29.33
N VAL A 19 12.65 7.35 -29.09
CA VAL A 19 11.81 8.51 -29.35
C VAL A 19 11.32 9.07 -28.02
N SER A 20 11.44 10.39 -27.85
CA SER A 20 10.80 11.11 -26.76
C SER A 20 9.67 11.99 -27.30
N VAL A 21 8.50 11.85 -26.71
CA VAL A 21 7.30 12.64 -27.00
C VAL A 21 6.99 13.48 -25.78
N ARG A 22 7.03 14.81 -25.93
CA ARG A 22 6.67 15.78 -24.88
C ARG A 22 5.39 16.53 -25.25
N LEU A 23 4.41 16.47 -24.37
CA LEU A 23 3.14 17.18 -24.44
C LEU A 23 2.97 17.99 -23.14
N GLY A 24 3.14 19.31 -23.25
CA GLY A 24 3.12 20.21 -22.09
C GLY A 24 4.25 19.88 -21.10
N GLU A 25 3.85 19.48 -19.88
CA GLU A 25 4.76 19.09 -18.79
C GLU A 25 5.08 17.58 -18.80
N SER A 26 4.29 16.78 -19.52
CA SER A 26 4.50 15.33 -19.61
C SER A 26 5.49 15.00 -20.72
N GLN A 27 6.56 14.29 -20.39
CA GLN A 27 7.52 13.74 -21.34
C GLN A 27 7.56 12.23 -21.18
N LYS A 28 7.38 11.50 -22.29
CA LYS A 28 7.50 10.04 -22.35
C LYS A 28 8.60 9.68 -23.33
N GLN A 29 9.41 8.67 -23.02
CA GLN A 29 10.47 8.19 -23.88
C GLN A 29 10.35 6.67 -24.01
N ARG A 30 10.47 6.15 -25.23
CA ARG A 30 10.45 4.71 -25.51
C ARG A 30 11.46 4.38 -26.60
N ARG A 31 11.95 3.15 -26.60
CA ARG A 31 12.72 2.59 -27.72
C ARG A 31 11.81 2.49 -28.95
N LEU A 32 12.31 2.93 -30.10
CA LEU A 32 11.61 2.81 -31.38
C LEU A 32 11.95 1.45 -31.97
N ASP A 33 11.14 0.45 -31.62
CA ASP A 33 11.14 -0.84 -32.30
C ASP A 33 10.33 -0.74 -33.60
N SER A 34 10.47 -1.72 -34.51
CA SER A 34 9.84 -1.73 -35.84
C SER A 34 8.30 -1.74 -35.83
N GLU A 35 7.68 -1.74 -34.66
CA GLU A 35 6.24 -1.71 -34.43
C GLU A 35 5.79 -0.32 -33.97
N SER A 36 4.52 0.02 -34.24
CA SER A 36 3.93 1.30 -33.86
C SER A 36 3.97 1.51 -32.34
N ASN A 37 4.50 2.64 -31.89
CA ASN A 37 4.57 2.96 -30.47
C ASN A 37 3.45 3.92 -30.06
N SER A 38 2.53 3.45 -29.22
CA SER A 38 1.48 4.27 -28.61
C SER A 38 1.93 4.92 -27.31
N TYR A 39 1.67 6.22 -27.18
CA TYR A 39 1.91 7.04 -25.99
C TYR A 39 0.59 7.60 -25.48
N TYR A 40 0.23 7.27 -24.24
CA TYR A 40 -0.98 7.79 -23.61
C TYR A 40 -0.67 9.02 -22.75
N PHE A 41 -1.33 10.13 -23.01
CA PHE A 41 -1.22 11.37 -22.25
C PHE A 41 -2.56 11.75 -21.62
N PRO A 42 -2.56 12.44 -20.46
CA PRO A 42 -3.76 13.08 -19.93
C PRO A 42 -4.42 13.94 -21.01
N VAL A 43 -5.75 13.87 -21.14
CA VAL A 43 -6.47 14.63 -22.16
C VAL A 43 -6.26 16.12 -21.91
N PRO A 44 -5.63 16.87 -22.82
CA PRO A 44 -5.32 18.26 -22.56
C PRO A 44 -6.60 19.11 -22.71
N VAL A 45 -6.80 20.05 -21.79
CA VAL A 45 -7.95 20.99 -21.78
C VAL A 45 -7.92 21.95 -22.99
N LYS A 46 -6.76 22.12 -23.62
CA LYS A 46 -6.53 22.98 -24.79
C LYS A 46 -5.63 22.26 -25.80
N GLN A 47 -5.67 22.66 -27.08
CA GLN A 47 -4.70 22.18 -28.06
C GLN A 47 -3.27 22.58 -27.64
N GLN A 48 -2.40 21.59 -27.48
CA GLN A 48 -1.00 21.77 -27.15
C GLN A 48 -0.12 21.20 -28.28
N LYS A 49 1.04 21.81 -28.50
CA LYS A 49 2.03 21.31 -29.46
C LYS A 49 2.81 20.15 -28.84
N ALA A 50 2.93 19.04 -29.56
CA ALA A 50 3.83 17.95 -29.19
C ALA A 50 5.25 18.25 -29.69
N LYS A 51 6.25 18.03 -28.85
CA LYS A 51 7.67 18.03 -29.25
C LYS A 51 8.13 16.58 -29.35
N LEU A 52 8.61 16.18 -30.52
CA LEU A 52 9.19 14.85 -30.75
C LEU A 52 10.70 14.99 -30.92
N GLU A 53 11.46 14.19 -30.17
CA GLU A 53 12.92 14.14 -30.24
C GLU A 53 13.35 12.69 -30.47
N ILE A 54 14.32 12.48 -31.38
CA ILE A 54 14.87 11.18 -31.71
C ILE A 54 16.30 11.11 -31.18
N TYR A 55 16.58 10.07 -30.42
CA TYR A 55 17.87 9.82 -29.78
C TYR A 55 18.45 8.52 -30.29
N GLN A 56 19.76 8.49 -30.47
CA GLN A 56 20.50 7.26 -30.74
C GLN A 56 21.24 6.85 -29.47
N LEU A 57 21.14 5.58 -29.08
CA LEU A 57 21.94 5.05 -27.99
C LEU A 57 23.41 5.04 -28.41
N VAL A 58 24.19 5.93 -27.81
CA VAL A 58 25.64 6.04 -28.06
C VAL A 58 26.43 5.11 -27.11
N GLY A 59 25.91 4.79 -25.93
CA GLY A 59 26.55 3.87 -25.00
C GLY A 59 25.70 3.64 -23.76
N SER A 60 25.98 2.56 -23.04
CA SER A 60 25.30 2.21 -21.79
C SER A 60 26.32 1.81 -20.72
N CYS A 61 26.04 2.15 -19.47
CA CYS A 61 26.79 1.66 -18.32
C CYS A 61 25.84 1.47 -17.15
N THR A 62 26.05 0.40 -16.40
CA THR A 62 25.29 0.08 -15.19
C THR A 62 26.11 0.47 -13.98
N VAL A 63 25.53 1.26 -13.07
CA VAL A 63 26.20 1.78 -11.90
C VAL A 63 25.42 1.32 -10.68
N PRO A 64 26.04 0.64 -9.70
CA PRO A 64 25.38 0.35 -8.44
C PRO A 64 25.13 1.66 -7.70
N VAL A 65 23.88 1.88 -7.30
CA VAL A 65 23.46 3.04 -6.53
C VAL A 65 22.88 2.54 -5.22
N ASP A 66 23.67 2.63 -4.15
CA ASP A 66 23.19 2.31 -2.81
C ASP A 66 22.43 3.52 -2.25
N PRO A 67 21.17 3.36 -1.81
CA PRO A 67 20.35 4.45 -1.29
C PRO A 67 20.80 4.93 0.09
N ASP A 68 21.59 4.13 0.82
CA ASP A 68 22.01 4.41 2.19
C ASP A 68 23.32 5.20 2.28
N PHE A 69 24.10 5.23 1.19
CA PHE A 69 25.44 5.82 1.19
C PHE A 69 25.56 6.92 0.12
N LEU A 70 26.17 8.03 0.52
CA LEU A 70 26.64 9.06 -0.41
C LEU A 70 27.76 8.46 -1.27
N THR A 71 27.40 7.94 -2.44
CA THR A 71 28.35 7.34 -3.38
C THR A 71 28.58 8.29 -4.54
N SER A 72 29.84 8.70 -4.73
CA SER A 72 30.29 9.38 -5.94
C SER A 72 31.06 8.38 -6.79
N ASN A 73 30.42 7.79 -7.78
CA ASN A 73 31.03 6.83 -8.69
C ASN A 73 31.44 7.54 -9.98
N GLU A 74 32.71 7.47 -10.34
CA GLU A 74 33.18 7.85 -11.68
C GLU A 74 33.04 6.64 -12.61
N VAL A 75 32.34 6.87 -13.72
CA VAL A 75 31.83 5.81 -14.58
C VAL A 75 32.31 6.08 -16.00
N HIS A 76 32.82 5.04 -16.63
CA HIS A 76 33.26 5.05 -18.01
C HIS A 76 32.19 4.43 -18.89
N VAL A 77 31.63 5.21 -19.81
CA VAL A 77 30.67 4.73 -20.80
C VAL A 77 31.41 4.53 -22.12
N SER A 78 31.59 3.27 -22.52
CA SER A 78 32.16 2.94 -23.82
C SER A 78 31.17 3.28 -24.91
N CYS A 79 31.57 4.14 -25.85
CA CYS A 79 30.70 4.57 -26.93
C CYS A 79 30.72 3.56 -28.10
N LEU A 80 29.54 3.27 -28.65
CA LEU A 80 29.31 2.41 -29.82
C LEU A 80 29.60 3.13 -31.14
N ASP A 81 29.61 4.47 -31.14
CA ASP A 81 29.86 5.27 -32.35
C ASP A 81 31.36 5.63 -32.45
N PRO A 82 32.05 5.27 -33.55
CA PRO A 82 33.46 5.64 -33.77
C PRO A 82 33.76 7.15 -33.76
N LYS A 83 32.74 8.00 -33.94
CA LYS A 83 32.89 9.46 -33.94
C LYS A 83 32.75 10.08 -32.55
N ALA A 84 32.10 9.39 -31.62
CA ALA A 84 31.94 9.83 -30.24
C ALA A 84 32.98 9.10 -29.39
N GLY A 85 34.00 9.81 -28.91
CA GLY A 85 34.97 9.23 -27.97
C GLY A 85 34.32 8.83 -26.66
N ASP A 86 35.01 7.99 -25.88
CA ASP A 86 34.51 7.50 -24.60
C ASP A 86 34.12 8.65 -23.64
N VAL A 87 32.98 8.49 -22.96
CA VAL A 87 32.44 9.50 -22.07
C VAL A 87 32.68 9.08 -20.61
N ARG A 88 33.27 9.98 -19.82
CA ARG A 88 33.40 9.83 -18.38
C ARG A 88 32.34 10.65 -17.67
N LEU A 89 31.55 9.99 -16.84
CA LEU A 89 30.47 10.61 -16.07
C LEU A 89 30.75 10.43 -14.58
N ARG A 90 30.40 11.44 -13.78
CA ARG A 90 30.38 11.32 -12.32
C ARG A 90 28.94 11.20 -11.87
N VAL A 91 28.58 10.05 -11.30
CA VAL A 91 27.27 9.79 -10.72
C VAL A 91 27.37 10.01 -9.23
N THR A 92 26.61 10.97 -8.70
CA THR A 92 26.55 11.24 -7.26
C THR A 92 25.15 10.88 -6.78
N SER A 93 25.05 9.89 -5.90
CA SER A 93 23.81 9.57 -5.20
C SER A 93 23.85 10.20 -3.80
N SER A 94 22.79 10.91 -3.44
CA SER A 94 22.62 11.44 -2.08
C SER A 94 21.36 10.90 -1.45
N ALA A 95 21.50 10.16 -0.35
CA ALA A 95 20.40 9.77 0.52
C ALA A 95 19.76 11.04 1.11
N LYS A 96 18.62 11.47 0.58
CA LYS A 96 17.88 12.65 1.04
C LYS A 96 17.12 12.39 2.35
N THR A 97 17.76 11.86 3.39
CA THR A 97 17.07 11.57 4.66
C THR A 97 16.87 12.80 5.55
N GLN A 98 17.69 13.84 5.43
CA GLN A 98 17.53 15.06 6.22
C GLN A 98 16.61 16.09 5.55
N ASP A 99 16.79 16.34 4.25
CA ASP A 99 15.96 17.31 3.52
C ASP A 99 14.52 16.84 3.33
N ALA A 100 14.27 15.54 3.10
CA ALA A 100 12.91 15.03 2.90
C ALA A 100 12.07 15.09 4.19
N LYS A 101 12.69 14.91 5.36
CA LYS A 101 11.99 15.02 6.65
C LYS A 101 11.67 16.47 7.00
N GLU A 102 12.59 17.39 6.72
CA GLU A 102 12.36 18.83 6.92
C GLU A 102 11.32 19.37 5.91
N GLU A 103 11.34 18.91 4.67
CA GLU A 103 10.37 19.31 3.64
C GLU A 103 8.98 18.73 3.92
N ALA A 104 8.88 17.49 4.41
CA ALA A 104 7.62 16.90 4.86
C ALA A 104 7.03 17.65 6.07
N LEU A 105 7.86 18.03 7.04
CA LEU A 105 7.44 18.83 8.19
C LEU A 105 6.96 20.22 7.77
N LYS A 106 7.65 20.88 6.83
CA LYS A 106 7.24 22.17 6.27
C LYS A 106 5.91 22.08 5.50
N ARG A 107 5.69 20.99 4.75
CA ARG A 107 4.41 20.74 4.08
C ARG A 107 3.27 20.53 5.08
N GLN A 108 3.52 19.76 6.13
CA GLN A 108 2.54 19.54 7.21
C GLN A 108 2.22 20.83 7.97
N ASP A 109 3.22 21.66 8.28
CA ASP A 109 3.03 22.95 8.93
C ASP A 109 2.28 23.94 8.03
N HIS A 110 2.55 23.94 6.73
CA HIS A 110 1.83 24.77 5.78
C HIS A 110 0.36 24.34 5.65
N GLU A 111 0.09 23.03 5.60
CA GLU A 111 -1.27 22.49 5.57
C GLU A 111 -2.04 22.80 6.86
N LYS A 112 -1.38 22.70 8.02
CA LYS A 112 -1.97 23.07 9.31
C LYS A 112 -2.30 24.56 9.36
N LYS A 113 -1.37 25.43 8.96
CA LYS A 113 -1.63 26.89 8.88
C LYS A 113 -2.77 27.22 7.91
N ALA A 114 -2.84 26.52 6.78
CA ALA A 114 -3.94 26.68 5.84
C ALA A 114 -5.29 26.30 6.47
N LYS A 115 -5.36 25.15 7.18
CA LYS A 115 -6.56 24.72 7.91
C LYS A 115 -6.97 25.71 9.01
N ASP A 116 -6.01 26.15 9.82
CA ASP A 116 -6.26 27.12 10.89
C ASP A 116 -6.77 28.46 10.32
N SER A 117 -6.21 28.93 9.20
CA SER A 117 -6.67 30.14 8.52
C SER A 117 -8.07 30.02 7.93
N ALA A 118 -8.40 28.85 7.35
CA ALA A 118 -9.74 28.59 6.82
C ALA A 118 -10.79 28.51 7.94
N GLN A 119 -10.46 27.86 9.07
CA GLN A 119 -11.32 27.82 10.25
C GLN A 119 -11.53 29.22 10.84
N ALA A 120 -10.47 30.02 10.95
CA ALA A 120 -10.57 31.40 11.42
C ALA A 120 -11.50 32.24 10.53
N TYR A 121 -11.40 32.09 9.21
CA TYR A 121 -12.28 32.75 8.24
C TYR A 121 -13.75 32.32 8.41
N LEU A 122 -14.01 31.01 8.54
CA LEU A 122 -15.36 30.49 8.73
C LEU A 122 -16.00 31.01 10.03
N LEU A 123 -15.19 31.12 11.10
CA LEU A 123 -15.60 31.68 12.38
C LEU A 123 -15.85 33.19 12.31
N GLU A 124 -14.94 33.95 11.69
CA GLU A 124 -15.04 35.41 11.55
C GLU A 124 -16.28 35.81 10.74
N HIS A 125 -16.57 35.07 9.68
CA HIS A 125 -17.74 35.30 8.85
C HIS A 125 -19.01 34.62 9.36
N GLY A 126 -18.94 33.89 10.49
CA GLY A 126 -20.10 33.23 11.10
C GLY A 126 -20.80 32.20 10.20
N VAL A 127 -20.10 31.67 9.19
CA VAL A 127 -20.70 30.83 8.14
C VAL A 127 -21.26 29.53 8.75
N GLU A 128 -20.54 28.94 9.70
CA GLU A 128 -20.97 27.73 10.39
C GLU A 128 -22.25 27.95 11.20
N GLN A 129 -22.37 29.11 11.86
CA GLN A 129 -23.54 29.46 12.66
C GLN A 129 -24.77 29.60 11.76
N GLN A 130 -24.65 30.33 10.65
CA GLN A 130 -25.73 30.51 9.68
C GLN A 130 -26.20 29.19 9.06
N LEU A 131 -25.25 28.34 8.66
CA LEU A 131 -25.59 27.05 8.07
C LEU A 131 -26.26 26.14 9.10
N SER A 132 -25.78 26.13 10.34
CA SER A 132 -26.38 25.33 11.42
C SER A 132 -27.82 25.77 11.75
N GLU A 133 -28.11 27.07 11.70
CA GLU A 133 -29.47 27.59 11.86
C GLU A 133 -30.37 27.21 10.69
N ALA A 134 -29.88 27.38 9.45
CA ALA A 134 -30.62 27.02 8.25
C ALA A 134 -30.97 25.51 8.25
N ILE A 135 -30.02 24.65 8.60
CA ILE A 135 -30.24 23.20 8.72
C ILE A 135 -31.25 22.89 9.84
N ARG A 136 -31.14 23.55 11.01
CA ARG A 136 -32.14 23.40 12.08
C ARG A 136 -33.54 23.78 11.64
N LEU A 137 -33.69 24.81 10.81
CA LEU A 137 -34.98 25.24 10.27
C LEU A 137 -35.52 24.26 9.24
N VAL A 138 -34.67 23.68 8.39
CA VAL A 138 -35.06 22.61 7.46
C VAL A 138 -35.58 21.39 8.22
N LEU A 139 -34.88 20.97 9.28
CA LEU A 139 -35.29 19.81 10.09
C LEU A 139 -36.61 20.06 10.84
N LYS A 140 -36.89 21.30 11.24
CA LYS A 140 -38.13 21.69 11.93
C LYS A 140 -39.33 21.83 10.99
N LEU A 141 -39.15 22.54 9.88
CA LEU A 141 -40.24 22.91 8.98
C LEU A 141 -40.48 21.89 7.87
N ARG A 142 -39.50 21.00 7.60
CA ARG A 142 -39.52 19.98 6.54
C ARG A 142 -40.13 20.51 5.24
N PRO A 143 -39.55 21.56 4.64
CA PRO A 143 -40.05 22.10 3.38
C PRO A 143 -39.91 21.06 2.27
N GLU A 144 -40.79 21.13 1.25
CA GLU A 144 -40.75 20.24 0.08
C GLU A 144 -39.41 20.31 -0.68
N ASN A 145 -38.74 21.46 -0.64
CA ASN A 145 -37.44 21.67 -1.29
C ASN A 145 -36.40 22.23 -0.28
N PRO A 146 -35.54 21.41 0.32
CA PRO A 146 -34.62 21.84 1.38
C PRO A 146 -33.48 22.74 0.90
N LEU A 147 -32.97 22.54 -0.33
CA LEU A 147 -31.84 23.31 -0.87
C LEU A 147 -32.23 24.77 -1.19
N GLU A 148 -33.35 24.96 -1.88
CA GLU A 148 -33.92 26.29 -2.16
C GLU A 148 -34.22 27.06 -0.87
N PHE A 149 -34.72 26.36 0.14
CA PHE A 149 -34.98 26.94 1.45
C PHE A 149 -33.69 27.42 2.14
N ILE A 150 -32.62 26.61 2.13
CA ILE A 150 -31.32 27.00 2.70
C ILE A 150 -30.76 28.23 1.99
N TRP A 151 -30.80 28.28 0.66
CA TRP A 151 -30.31 29.44 -0.10
C TRP A 151 -31.08 30.72 0.22
N LYS A 152 -32.41 30.62 0.32
CA LYS A 152 -33.25 31.75 0.72
C LYS A 152 -32.90 32.23 2.13
N GLN A 153 -32.75 31.30 3.07
CA GLN A 153 -32.44 31.62 4.46
C GLN A 153 -31.06 32.25 4.65
N LEU A 154 -30.05 31.83 3.87
CA LEU A 154 -28.71 32.44 3.86
C LEU A 154 -28.71 33.83 3.22
N ARG A 155 -29.59 34.10 2.25
CA ARG A 155 -29.72 35.40 1.58
C ARG A 155 -30.45 36.43 2.44
N ASP A 156 -31.50 36.01 3.14
CA ASP A 156 -32.38 36.90 3.91
C ASP A 156 -31.79 37.30 5.27
N ASN A 157 -30.72 36.64 5.72
CA ASN A 157 -30.08 36.89 7.02
C ASN A 157 -28.58 37.24 6.89
N PRO A 158 -28.22 38.36 6.21
CA PRO A 158 -26.83 38.77 6.08
C PRO A 158 -26.24 39.17 7.44
N VAL A 159 -25.08 38.62 7.79
CA VAL A 159 -24.34 38.96 9.01
C VAL A 159 -24.06 40.47 9.05
N PRO A 160 -24.22 41.16 10.20
CA PRO A 160 -23.65 42.48 10.38
C PRO A 160 -22.13 42.36 10.24
N GLN A 161 -21.56 42.84 9.13
CA GLN A 161 -20.11 42.90 8.95
C GLN A 161 -19.50 43.59 10.18
N ALA A 162 -18.64 42.88 10.91
CA ALA A 162 -17.90 43.44 12.02
C ALA A 162 -17.06 44.61 11.47
N LYS A 163 -17.47 45.84 11.81
CA LYS A 163 -16.67 47.03 11.53
C LYS A 163 -15.32 46.87 12.22
N VAL A 164 -14.25 46.83 11.43
CA VAL A 164 -12.89 47.12 11.89
C VAL A 164 -12.90 48.54 12.46
N VAL A 165 -12.98 48.67 13.78
CA VAL A 165 -12.80 49.96 14.45
C VAL A 165 -11.30 50.17 14.64
N ALA A 166 -10.71 50.96 13.74
CA ALA A 166 -9.49 51.68 14.02
C ALA A 166 -9.82 52.88 14.91
N ALA A 167 -9.34 52.90 16.16
CA ALA A 167 -9.17 54.12 16.94
C ALA A 167 -8.24 53.84 18.13
N GLY A 168 -7.07 54.48 18.11
CA GLY A 168 -6.30 54.68 19.33
C GLY A 168 -6.97 55.74 20.20
N ALA A 169 -7.07 55.46 21.50
CA ALA A 169 -7.07 56.43 22.60
C ALA A 169 -6.99 55.65 23.93
N ALA A 170 -6.05 56.06 24.79
CA ALA A 170 -5.89 55.57 26.16
C ALA A 170 -6.87 56.30 27.13
N PRO A 171 -6.79 56.11 28.46
CA PRO A 171 -7.57 55.16 29.24
C PRO A 171 -8.54 55.85 30.24
N GLN A 172 -9.63 55.19 30.65
CA GLN A 172 -10.33 55.53 31.90
C GLN A 172 -10.72 54.28 32.70
N GLU A 173 -10.38 54.38 34.00
CA GLU A 173 -10.68 53.49 35.12
C GLU A 173 -12.18 53.39 35.43
N GLY A 174 -12.62 52.21 35.90
CA GLY A 174 -13.81 52.10 36.77
C GLY A 174 -14.64 50.82 36.67
N ALA A 175 -14.30 49.82 37.51
CA ALA A 175 -15.14 48.72 38.07
C ALA A 175 -15.49 47.47 37.22
N PRO A 176 -15.80 46.31 37.86
CA PRO A 176 -15.08 45.55 38.90
C PRO A 176 -14.43 44.26 38.30
N PRO A 177 -13.53 43.54 39.01
CA PRO A 177 -12.83 42.40 38.42
C PRO A 177 -13.77 41.19 38.26
N ALA A 178 -13.89 40.71 37.01
CA ALA A 178 -14.39 39.37 36.72
C ALA A 178 -13.47 38.31 37.37
N PRO A 179 -14.02 37.16 37.82
CA PRO A 179 -13.23 36.13 38.49
C PRO A 179 -12.13 35.61 37.55
N PRO A 180 -10.93 35.26 38.08
CA PRO A 180 -9.86 34.74 37.25
C PRO A 180 -10.32 33.45 36.58
N VAL A 181 -10.22 33.43 35.24
CA VAL A 181 -10.40 32.23 34.44
C VAL A 181 -9.40 31.20 34.96
N ALA A 182 -9.92 30.15 35.59
CA ALA A 182 -9.12 29.10 36.20
C ALA A 182 -8.12 28.56 35.18
N SER A 183 -6.84 28.81 35.44
CA SER A 183 -5.75 28.27 34.66
C SER A 183 -5.73 26.75 34.88
N LYS A 184 -6.24 26.02 33.87
CA LYS A 184 -6.20 24.55 33.87
C LYS A 184 -4.76 24.08 34.04
N CYS A 185 -4.56 23.04 34.85
CA CYS A 185 -3.23 22.47 35.06
C CYS A 185 -2.66 21.98 33.72
N ARG A 186 -1.48 22.49 33.32
CA ARG A 186 -0.83 22.09 32.06
C ARG A 186 -0.44 20.61 32.00
N SER A 187 -0.29 19.95 33.15
CA SER A 187 0.13 18.55 33.23
C SER A 187 -1.03 17.55 33.24
N CYS A 188 -2.17 17.88 33.86
CA CYS A 188 -3.31 16.95 33.97
C CYS A 188 -4.62 17.48 33.37
N GLY A 189 -4.70 18.76 32.97
CA GLY A 189 -5.96 19.35 32.49
C GLY A 189 -7.11 19.27 33.50
N ASP A 190 -6.78 19.28 34.80
CA ASP A 190 -7.70 19.20 35.95
C ASP A 190 -8.33 17.81 36.21
N THR A 191 -7.80 16.75 35.59
CA THR A 191 -8.24 15.35 35.85
C THR A 191 -7.55 14.70 37.06
N GLY A 192 -6.53 15.36 37.63
CA GLY A 192 -5.74 14.83 38.75
C GLY A 192 -4.72 13.75 38.37
N VAL A 193 -4.66 13.33 37.11
CA VAL A 193 -3.69 12.34 36.59
C VAL A 193 -2.97 12.87 35.36
N ASP A 194 -1.67 12.61 35.24
CA ASP A 194 -0.88 13.00 34.07
C ASP A 194 -1.11 12.07 32.87
N PHE A 195 -0.47 12.38 31.72
CA PHE A 195 -0.59 11.56 30.51
C PHE A 195 -0.09 10.11 30.68
N MET A 196 0.76 9.85 31.69
CA MET A 196 1.25 8.51 32.02
C MET A 196 0.40 7.82 33.10
N GLY A 197 -0.74 8.40 33.47
CA GLY A 197 -1.66 7.86 34.46
C GLY A 197 -1.17 7.98 35.91
N GLN A 198 -0.15 8.80 36.17
CA GLN A 198 0.37 9.02 37.52
C GLN A 198 -0.37 10.18 38.21
N PRO A 199 -0.54 10.14 39.55
CA PRO A 199 -1.21 11.21 40.29
C PRO A 199 -0.44 12.54 40.16
N CYS A 200 -1.13 13.59 39.72
CA CYS A 200 -0.54 14.91 39.56
C CYS A 200 -0.58 15.68 40.89
N ALA A 201 0.48 16.37 41.28
CA ALA A 201 0.57 17.11 42.55
C ALA A 201 -0.23 18.45 42.59
N CYS A 202 -1.17 18.66 41.66
CA CYS A 202 -2.05 19.84 41.66
C CYS A 202 -3.18 19.71 42.69
N GLU A 203 -3.80 20.82 43.09
CA GLU A 203 -4.89 20.85 44.09
C GLU A 203 -6.08 19.91 43.79
N PHE A 204 -6.26 19.48 42.53
CA PHE A 204 -7.29 18.53 42.12
C PHE A 204 -7.04 17.09 42.57
N SER A 205 -5.80 16.66 42.81
CA SER A 205 -5.52 15.31 43.32
C SER A 205 -5.78 15.18 44.83
N SER A 206 -5.80 16.29 45.56
CA SER A 206 -6.07 16.33 47.00
C SER A 206 -7.56 16.35 47.37
N ARG A 207 -8.47 16.28 46.39
CA ARG A 207 -9.91 16.32 46.64
C ARG A 207 -10.49 14.90 46.68
N GLU A 208 -10.15 14.15 47.72
CA GLU A 208 -10.94 12.98 48.12
C GLU A 208 -12.26 13.42 48.77
N GLU A 209 -13.30 12.59 48.56
CA GLU A 209 -14.65 12.61 49.17
C GLU A 209 -15.75 13.44 48.48
N LEU A 210 -16.58 12.77 47.66
CA LEU A 210 -17.93 12.32 48.06
C LEU A 210 -18.65 11.68 46.86
N GLY A 211 -18.80 10.35 46.88
CA GLY A 211 -19.63 9.64 45.90
C GLY A 211 -19.31 8.15 45.77
N GLU A 212 -19.61 7.37 46.80
CA GLU A 212 -19.61 5.90 46.76
C GLU A 212 -20.51 5.37 45.63
N ALA A 213 -19.92 4.56 44.74
CA ALA A 213 -20.65 3.50 44.04
C ALA A 213 -19.80 2.22 44.05
N LYS A 214 -20.25 1.27 44.88
CA LYS A 214 -19.78 -0.11 45.06
C LYS A 214 -19.23 -0.76 43.77
N PHE A 215 -17.99 -1.22 43.84
CA PHE A 215 -17.56 -2.45 43.16
C PHE A 215 -16.75 -3.29 44.16
N ALA A 216 -17.22 -4.53 44.38
CA ALA A 216 -16.61 -5.49 45.29
C ALA A 216 -15.28 -6.04 44.71
N PRO A 217 -14.27 -6.34 45.54
CA PRO A 217 -13.05 -7.00 45.09
C PRO A 217 -13.27 -8.52 44.89
N PRO A 218 -12.70 -9.14 43.84
CA PRO A 218 -12.63 -10.60 43.73
C PRO A 218 -11.60 -11.20 44.71
N PRO A 219 -11.82 -12.41 45.22
CA PRO A 219 -11.00 -13.01 46.27
C PRO A 219 -9.62 -13.49 45.78
N SER A 220 -8.64 -13.25 46.65
CA SER A 220 -7.26 -13.74 46.62
C SER A 220 -7.16 -15.27 46.58
N ALA A 221 -6.33 -15.80 45.69
CA ALA A 221 -5.84 -17.17 45.72
C ALA A 221 -4.32 -17.23 46.08
N PRO A 222 -3.87 -18.26 46.80
CA PRO A 222 -2.61 -18.29 47.57
C PRO A 222 -1.33 -18.68 46.76
N PRO A 223 -0.12 -18.48 47.34
CA PRO A 223 1.16 -18.46 46.62
C PRO A 223 1.78 -19.85 46.30
N PRO A 224 2.77 -19.91 45.40
CA PRO A 224 3.38 -21.16 44.94
C PRO A 224 4.48 -21.69 45.90
N PRO A 225 4.65 -23.01 46.04
CA PRO A 225 5.81 -23.58 46.71
C PRO A 225 7.00 -23.80 45.76
N ALA A 226 8.20 -23.64 46.32
CA ALA A 226 9.50 -23.71 45.66
C ALA A 226 10.18 -25.09 45.79
N ALA A 227 10.97 -25.41 44.77
CA ALA A 227 12.33 -26.02 44.78
C ALA A 227 12.59 -27.50 45.20
N ARG A 228 13.13 -28.23 44.18
CA ARG A 228 14.34 -29.13 44.17
C ARG A 228 14.25 -30.56 44.79
N PRO A 229 15.24 -31.46 44.57
CA PRO A 229 15.98 -31.89 43.35
C PRO A 229 16.15 -33.45 43.24
N CYS A 230 16.67 -33.98 42.12
CA CYS A 230 17.38 -35.30 41.98
C CYS A 230 17.75 -35.47 40.49
N ALA A 231 18.97 -35.70 39.97
CA ALA A 231 20.18 -36.44 40.36
C ALA A 231 20.06 -37.99 40.30
N GLU A 232 20.95 -38.59 39.46
CA GLU A 232 21.43 -39.99 39.39
C GLU A 232 20.42 -41.07 38.92
N GLN A 233 20.73 -42.05 38.04
CA GLN A 233 21.95 -42.84 37.73
C GLN A 233 21.97 -43.16 36.20
N LEU A 234 23.09 -43.14 35.45
CA LEU A 234 24.13 -44.19 35.25
C LEU A 234 23.51 -45.58 34.96
N GLU A 235 23.82 -46.28 33.87
CA GLU A 235 25.11 -46.91 33.50
C GLU A 235 25.17 -47.19 31.97
N GLU A 236 26.27 -46.84 31.28
CA GLU A 236 27.32 -47.74 30.70
C GLU A 236 26.89 -48.50 29.42
N SER A 237 27.69 -48.66 28.36
CA SER A 237 29.13 -48.43 28.14
C SER A 237 29.47 -48.48 26.63
N GLU A 238 30.57 -47.78 26.29
CA GLU A 238 31.67 -48.21 25.39
C GLU A 238 31.42 -48.39 23.88
N GLU A 239 31.99 -47.52 23.03
CA GLU A 239 33.36 -47.58 22.44
C GLU A 239 33.42 -48.46 21.16
N ALA A 240 34.12 -48.15 20.06
CA ALA A 240 35.13 -47.14 19.75
C ALA A 240 35.28 -46.93 18.23
N LYS A 241 35.79 -45.74 17.89
CA LYS A 241 36.86 -45.41 16.92
C LYS A 241 36.84 -45.90 15.45
N ALA A 242 36.82 -44.86 14.59
CA ALA A 242 37.87 -44.48 13.63
C ALA A 242 38.22 -45.41 12.45
N SER A 243 38.09 -44.86 11.23
CA SER A 243 39.20 -44.48 10.34
C SER A 243 38.75 -44.46 8.87
N ALA A 244 39.20 -43.45 8.13
CA ALA A 244 39.14 -43.38 6.67
C ALA A 244 40.33 -44.14 6.02
N PRO A 245 40.56 -44.01 4.69
CA PRO A 245 40.30 -44.99 3.62
C PRO A 245 41.58 -45.73 3.15
N PRO A 246 41.54 -46.54 2.06
CA PRO A 246 42.01 -46.00 0.77
C PRO A 246 41.38 -46.64 -0.50
N ALA A 247 41.74 -46.04 -1.64
CA ALA A 247 41.43 -46.44 -3.01
C ALA A 247 42.17 -47.73 -3.47
N LEU A 248 41.63 -48.41 -4.50
CA LEU A 248 42.27 -48.65 -5.81
C LEU A 248 41.58 -49.74 -6.66
N THR A 249 41.65 -49.50 -7.98
CA THR A 249 41.80 -50.45 -9.11
C THR A 249 40.60 -51.16 -9.76
N ALA A 250 40.60 -50.99 -11.09
CA ALA A 250 39.77 -51.59 -12.12
C ALA A 250 40.05 -53.08 -12.38
N SER A 251 39.10 -53.79 -13.00
CA SER A 251 39.32 -54.76 -14.11
C SER A 251 37.98 -55.30 -14.65
N ALA A 252 37.83 -55.28 -15.99
CA ALA A 252 36.94 -56.18 -16.76
C ALA A 252 37.65 -57.56 -16.92
N PRO A 253 37.03 -58.68 -17.37
CA PRO A 253 36.53 -58.85 -18.75
C PRO A 253 35.39 -59.89 -19.03
N THR A 254 34.93 -59.87 -20.30
CA THR A 254 34.44 -60.98 -21.19
C THR A 254 33.19 -61.83 -20.87
N ASP A 255 32.10 -61.51 -21.59
CA ASP A 255 31.44 -62.23 -22.73
C ASP A 255 31.14 -63.75 -22.75
N GLU A 256 30.08 -64.07 -23.53
CA GLU A 256 29.38 -65.33 -23.87
C GLU A 256 28.29 -65.77 -22.87
N GLY A 257 27.00 -65.94 -23.21
CA GLY A 257 26.31 -66.17 -24.47
C GLY A 257 25.31 -67.32 -24.24
N SER A 258 23.98 -67.07 -24.32
CA SER A 258 22.96 -68.05 -24.79
C SER A 258 21.51 -67.66 -24.41
N SER A 259 20.77 -67.29 -25.45
CA SER A 259 19.38 -67.64 -25.81
C SER A 259 18.29 -67.92 -24.75
N ARG A 260 17.26 -67.07 -24.71
CA ARG A 260 15.88 -67.33 -25.22
C ARG A 260 14.91 -66.19 -24.83
N PRO A 261 13.82 -65.97 -25.60
CA PRO A 261 13.08 -64.71 -25.59
C PRO A 261 12.11 -64.65 -24.41
N ARG A 262 12.11 -63.53 -23.70
CA ARG A 262 11.06 -63.22 -22.72
C ARG A 262 9.95 -62.40 -23.39
N PRO A 263 8.68 -62.66 -23.03
CA PRO A 263 7.53 -62.07 -23.68
C PRO A 263 7.45 -60.57 -23.40
N PHE A 264 6.98 -59.83 -24.40
CA PHE A 264 6.58 -58.43 -24.27
C PHE A 264 5.63 -58.29 -23.08
N TYR A 265 6.11 -57.71 -21.99
CA TYR A 265 5.24 -57.07 -21.02
C TYR A 265 4.93 -55.68 -21.57
N LEU A 266 3.68 -55.51 -22.00
CA LEU A 266 3.07 -54.20 -22.18
C LEU A 266 3.18 -53.44 -20.87
N VAL A 267 4.13 -52.50 -20.82
CA VAL A 267 4.14 -51.45 -19.80
C VAL A 267 2.95 -50.55 -20.15
N PRO A 268 2.01 -50.28 -19.23
CA PRO A 268 0.96 -49.31 -19.50
C PRO A 268 1.63 -47.93 -19.63
N SER A 269 1.72 -47.48 -20.87
CA SER A 269 1.85 -46.06 -21.21
C SER A 269 0.60 -45.34 -20.72
N VAL A 270 0.78 -44.47 -19.73
CA VAL A 270 0.23 -43.10 -19.59
C VAL A 270 0.52 -42.75 -18.13
N GLY A 271 1.34 -41.71 -17.94
CA GLY A 271 1.70 -41.22 -16.63
C GLY A 271 0.47 -40.90 -15.80
N THR A 272 0.36 -41.54 -14.65
CA THR A 272 -0.48 -41.07 -13.55
C THR A 272 0.14 -39.77 -13.05
N TRP A 273 -0.21 -38.67 -13.71
CA TRP A 273 -0.01 -37.35 -13.16
C TRP A 273 -0.77 -37.33 -11.84
N ILE A 274 -0.01 -37.22 -10.75
CA ILE A 274 -0.53 -36.81 -9.45
C ILE A 274 -1.07 -35.40 -9.69
N MET A 275 -2.35 -35.30 -10.05
CA MET A 275 -3.06 -34.04 -10.00
C MET A 275 -3.06 -33.59 -8.54
N PRO A 276 -2.81 -32.30 -8.25
CA PRO A 276 -3.24 -31.72 -6.99
C PRO A 276 -4.72 -32.10 -6.81
N ARG A 277 -5.10 -32.51 -5.60
CA ARG A 277 -6.50 -32.79 -5.31
C ARG A 277 -7.32 -31.58 -5.77
N LEU A 278 -8.43 -31.83 -6.46
CA LEU A 278 -9.37 -30.82 -6.96
C LEU A 278 -10.05 -29.99 -5.84
N GLN A 279 -9.47 -29.98 -4.64
CA GLN A 279 -9.96 -29.34 -3.40
C GLN A 279 -9.18 -28.06 -3.07
N ASP A 280 -8.08 -27.75 -3.76
CA ASP A 280 -7.22 -26.59 -3.47
C ASP A 280 -7.28 -25.47 -4.54
N LEU A 281 -8.16 -25.59 -5.54
CA LEU A 281 -8.48 -24.43 -6.38
C LEU A 281 -9.19 -23.39 -5.50
N PRO A 282 -8.78 -22.11 -5.52
CA PRO A 282 -9.45 -21.08 -4.75
C PRO A 282 -10.89 -20.98 -5.26
N VAL A 283 -11.82 -21.58 -4.51
CA VAL A 283 -13.26 -21.48 -4.76
C VAL A 283 -13.66 -20.11 -4.23
N ALA A 284 -14.33 -19.31 -5.06
CA ALA A 284 -14.87 -18.04 -4.61
C ALA A 284 -15.73 -18.27 -3.35
N PRO A 285 -15.56 -17.48 -2.28
CA PRO A 285 -16.40 -17.61 -1.10
C PRO A 285 -17.88 -17.45 -1.50
N ALA A 286 -18.77 -18.15 -0.79
CA ALA A 286 -20.19 -18.15 -1.11
C ALA A 286 -20.73 -16.71 -1.18
N GLY A 287 -21.37 -16.35 -2.30
CA GLY A 287 -21.86 -14.99 -2.54
C GLY A 287 -20.86 -14.03 -3.19
N CYS A 288 -19.65 -14.47 -3.58
CA CYS A 288 -18.69 -13.62 -4.28
C CYS A 288 -18.42 -14.07 -5.72
N VAL A 289 -18.18 -13.12 -6.64
CA VAL A 289 -17.50 -13.40 -7.92
C VAL A 289 -16.00 -13.21 -7.70
N MET A 290 -15.19 -14.16 -8.16
CA MET A 290 -13.73 -14.06 -8.08
C MET A 290 -13.09 -14.24 -9.46
N VAL A 291 -12.09 -13.40 -9.76
CA VAL A 291 -11.25 -13.55 -10.95
C VAL A 291 -9.78 -13.40 -10.56
N SER A 292 -8.93 -14.27 -11.12
CA SER A 292 -7.52 -14.40 -10.76
C SER A 292 -6.60 -14.04 -11.93
N PHE A 293 -5.51 -13.34 -11.64
CA PHE A 293 -4.51 -12.90 -12.61
C PHE A 293 -3.10 -13.10 -12.09
N ASN A 294 -2.16 -13.25 -13.02
CA ASN A 294 -0.72 -13.27 -12.75
C ASN A 294 -0.04 -12.11 -13.48
N LEU A 295 0.91 -11.47 -12.80
CA LEU A 295 1.79 -10.48 -13.42
C LEU A 295 2.80 -11.12 -14.39
N GLN A 296 2.97 -10.52 -15.56
CA GLN A 296 3.94 -10.95 -16.57
C GLN A 296 5.38 -10.78 -16.07
N GLY A 297 6.23 -11.78 -16.36
CA GLY A 297 7.66 -11.74 -16.04
C GLY A 297 7.99 -12.20 -14.61
N LEU A 298 6.99 -12.59 -13.81
CA LEU A 298 7.15 -13.15 -12.48
C LEU A 298 6.70 -14.61 -12.41
N ARG A 299 7.35 -15.38 -11.54
CA ARG A 299 7.01 -16.79 -11.30
C ARG A 299 5.68 -16.91 -10.57
N PRO A 300 4.87 -17.97 -10.79
CA PRO A 300 3.64 -18.20 -10.04
C PRO A 300 3.87 -18.31 -8.52
N VAL A 301 2.83 -18.03 -7.73
CA VAL A 301 2.87 -17.98 -6.25
C VAL A 301 3.43 -19.27 -5.63
N GLU A 302 3.23 -20.42 -6.25
CA GLU A 302 3.71 -21.72 -5.78
C GLU A 302 5.24 -21.89 -5.85
N VAL A 303 5.93 -21.14 -6.72
CA VAL A 303 7.36 -21.33 -7.03
C VAL A 303 8.18 -20.04 -6.86
N MET A 304 7.53 -18.94 -6.49
CA MET A 304 8.18 -17.64 -6.35
C MET A 304 8.93 -17.50 -5.02
N SER A 305 10.02 -16.73 -5.05
CA SER A 305 10.82 -16.38 -3.88
C SER A 305 10.12 -15.35 -2.98
N LEU A 306 10.61 -15.19 -1.74
CA LEU A 306 10.12 -14.15 -0.83
C LEU A 306 10.32 -12.75 -1.43
N ASP A 307 11.48 -12.49 -2.02
CA ASP A 307 11.79 -11.18 -2.62
C ASP A 307 10.82 -10.84 -3.76
N GLU A 308 10.52 -11.81 -4.63
CA GLU A 308 9.51 -11.62 -5.67
C GLU A 308 8.11 -11.39 -5.08
N ARG A 309 7.74 -12.05 -3.98
CA ARG A 309 6.44 -11.83 -3.31
C ARG A 309 6.33 -10.43 -2.77
N CYS A 310 7.37 -9.97 -2.07
CA CYS A 310 7.45 -8.62 -1.56
C CYS A 310 7.42 -7.59 -2.69
N GLU A 311 8.05 -7.88 -3.84
CA GLU A 311 8.00 -7.00 -5.00
C GLU A 311 6.59 -6.95 -5.62
N VAL A 312 5.89 -8.09 -5.73
CA VAL A 312 4.48 -8.13 -6.14
C VAL A 312 3.60 -7.31 -5.19
N GLU A 313 3.77 -7.49 -3.88
CA GLU A 313 3.07 -6.71 -2.86
C GLU A 313 3.34 -5.21 -3.02
N ARG A 314 4.60 -4.81 -3.21
CA ARG A 314 4.99 -3.41 -3.38
C ARG A 314 4.37 -2.80 -4.62
N MET A 315 4.39 -3.51 -5.75
CA MET A 315 3.80 -3.04 -7.01
C MET A 315 2.28 -2.91 -6.89
N LEU A 316 1.61 -3.93 -6.35
CA LEU A 316 0.15 -3.93 -6.23
C LEU A 316 -0.35 -2.95 -5.19
N SER A 317 0.28 -2.85 -4.02
CA SER A 317 -0.10 -1.86 -3.00
C SER A 317 0.02 -0.43 -3.51
N LYS A 318 1.03 -0.13 -4.32
CA LYS A 318 1.16 1.16 -5.01
C LYS A 318 0.04 1.37 -6.03
N ALA A 319 -0.16 0.42 -6.96
CA ALA A 319 -1.17 0.53 -8.01
C ALA A 319 -2.60 0.64 -7.45
N LEU A 320 -2.91 -0.13 -6.40
CA LEU A 320 -4.20 -0.11 -5.71
C LEU A 320 -4.40 1.19 -4.90
N GLY A 321 -3.33 1.77 -4.36
CA GLY A 321 -3.38 3.07 -3.67
C GLY A 321 -3.64 4.26 -4.59
N GLU A 322 -3.39 4.11 -5.90
CA GLU A 322 -3.71 5.14 -6.91
C GLU A 322 -5.18 5.06 -7.39
N LEU A 323 -5.91 4.00 -7.04
CA LEU A 323 -7.32 3.88 -7.36
C LEU A 323 -8.15 4.87 -6.54
N GLY A 324 -9.00 5.63 -7.22
CA GLY A 324 -9.87 6.64 -6.61
C GLY A 324 -11.35 6.40 -6.88
N GLY A 325 -12.20 7.23 -6.26
CA GLY A 325 -13.65 7.18 -6.44
C GLY A 325 -14.28 5.98 -5.73
N GLU A 326 -15.11 5.21 -6.45
CA GLU A 326 -15.80 4.03 -5.92
C GLU A 326 -14.89 2.82 -5.68
N LEU A 327 -13.67 2.85 -6.23
CA LEU A 327 -12.65 1.82 -6.08
C LEU A 327 -11.59 2.18 -5.02
N ALA A 328 -11.76 3.34 -4.37
CA ALA A 328 -10.87 3.77 -3.30
C ALA A 328 -10.96 2.80 -2.11
N GLY A 329 -9.81 2.53 -1.52
CA GLY A 329 -9.70 1.58 -0.43
C GLY A 329 -8.35 1.61 0.24
N GLN A 330 -8.16 0.67 1.16
CA GLN A 330 -6.96 0.56 1.95
C GLN A 330 -6.31 -0.82 1.78
N TYR A 331 -4.99 -0.83 1.63
CA TYR A 331 -4.20 -2.05 1.67
C TYR A 331 -3.95 -2.48 3.12
N LEU A 332 -4.29 -3.72 3.42
CA LEU A 332 -4.21 -4.36 4.72
C LEU A 332 -3.32 -5.61 4.61
N PRO A 333 -2.03 -5.53 5.01
CA PRO A 333 -1.15 -6.70 5.03
C PRO A 333 -1.65 -7.75 6.03
N LEU A 334 -1.35 -9.03 5.79
CA LEU A 334 -1.83 -10.10 6.69
C LEU A 334 -1.37 -9.88 8.15
N PRO A 335 -2.13 -10.37 9.14
CA PRO A 335 -1.70 -10.33 10.53
C PRO A 335 -0.32 -10.98 10.65
N SER A 336 0.60 -10.36 11.38
CA SER A 336 2.01 -10.78 11.53
C SER A 336 2.93 -10.64 10.30
N SER A 337 2.45 -10.08 9.19
CA SER A 337 3.32 -9.71 8.08
C SER A 337 4.20 -8.51 8.45
N SER A 338 5.49 -8.60 8.13
CA SER A 338 6.48 -7.52 8.30
C SER A 338 6.93 -6.89 6.98
N SER A 339 6.47 -7.42 5.84
CA SER A 339 6.91 -7.05 4.50
C SER A 339 6.44 -5.66 4.05
N CYS A 340 5.31 -5.19 4.57
CA CYS A 340 4.76 -3.88 4.23
C CYS A 340 5.31 -2.78 5.15
N MET A 341 6.21 -1.94 4.63
CA MET A 341 6.80 -0.81 5.40
C MET A 341 5.75 0.21 5.87
N ALA A 342 4.61 0.34 5.19
CA ALA A 342 3.54 1.26 5.56
C ALA A 342 2.81 0.82 6.84
N ARG A 343 2.77 -0.48 7.15
CA ARG A 343 2.12 -1.07 8.33
C ARG A 343 2.91 -2.30 8.83
N PRO A 344 4.03 -2.10 9.56
CA PRO A 344 4.94 -3.19 9.95
C PRO A 344 4.38 -4.16 11.00
N ALA A 345 3.22 -3.84 11.60
CA ALA A 345 2.52 -4.70 12.55
C ALA A 345 1.38 -5.52 11.91
N GLY A 346 1.16 -5.40 10.60
CA GLY A 346 0.05 -6.05 9.91
C GLY A 346 -1.31 -5.36 10.09
N MET A 347 -2.35 -6.09 9.72
CA MET A 347 -3.76 -5.74 9.93
C MET A 347 -4.16 -5.80 11.42
N LEU A 348 -5.03 -4.87 11.86
CA LEU A 348 -5.55 -4.83 13.21
C LEU A 348 -6.56 -5.97 13.45
N PRO A 349 -6.74 -6.43 14.70
CA PRO A 349 -7.70 -7.49 15.02
C PRO A 349 -9.14 -7.16 14.59
N GLU A 350 -9.56 -5.91 14.74
CA GLU A 350 -10.91 -5.44 14.34
C GLU A 350 -11.12 -5.52 12.83
N GLU A 351 -10.13 -5.09 12.04
CA GLU A 351 -10.15 -5.18 10.58
C GLU A 351 -10.20 -6.64 10.12
N SER A 352 -9.46 -7.53 10.79
CA SER A 352 -9.48 -8.97 10.49
C SER A 352 -10.86 -9.59 10.74
N GLN A 353 -11.53 -9.22 11.84
CA GLN A 353 -12.88 -9.70 12.14
C GLN A 353 -13.91 -9.19 11.14
N MET A 354 -13.77 -7.94 10.68
CA MET A 354 -14.62 -7.35 9.65
C MET A 354 -14.48 -8.08 8.31
N LEU A 355 -13.25 -8.39 7.88
CA LEU A 355 -13.00 -9.14 6.66
C LEU A 355 -13.42 -10.61 6.77
N GLU A 356 -13.28 -11.22 7.95
CA GLU A 356 -13.75 -12.59 8.22
C GLU A 356 -15.28 -12.65 8.15
N SER A 357 -15.98 -11.66 8.70
CA SER A 357 -17.46 -11.59 8.63
C SER A 357 -18.01 -11.48 7.21
N LYS A 358 -17.21 -10.92 6.27
CA LYS A 358 -17.56 -10.77 4.86
C LYS A 358 -16.96 -11.86 3.96
N GLY A 359 -16.22 -12.81 4.53
CA GLY A 359 -15.60 -13.92 3.79
C GLY A 359 -14.42 -13.51 2.90
N PHE A 360 -13.81 -12.34 3.13
CA PHE A 360 -12.65 -11.87 2.37
C PHE A 360 -11.31 -12.24 3.02
N LEU A 361 -11.31 -12.58 4.32
CA LEU A 361 -10.09 -12.95 5.02
C LEU A 361 -9.64 -14.36 4.60
N PHE A 362 -8.39 -14.48 4.16
CA PHE A 362 -7.72 -15.77 3.95
C PHE A 362 -6.60 -15.96 4.96
N LYS A 363 -6.30 -17.22 5.28
CA LYS A 363 -5.20 -17.62 6.17
C LYS A 363 -4.12 -18.28 5.32
N ALA A 364 -2.88 -17.85 5.50
CA ALA A 364 -1.71 -18.42 4.85
C ALA A 364 -0.64 -18.70 5.93
N ASP A 365 0.10 -19.81 5.77
CA ASP A 365 1.18 -20.18 6.69
C ASP A 365 2.35 -19.18 6.63
N GLU A 366 2.56 -18.56 5.46
CA GLU A 366 3.58 -17.54 5.24
C GLU A 366 2.93 -16.17 4.95
N PRO A 367 2.85 -15.26 5.95
CA PRO A 367 2.12 -14.00 5.81
C PRO A 367 2.90 -12.91 5.05
N ASP A 368 4.23 -13.02 4.98
CA ASP A 368 5.07 -12.02 4.32
C ASP A 368 4.82 -12.01 2.79
N GLY A 369 4.70 -10.79 2.25
CA GLY A 369 4.36 -10.56 0.84
C GLY A 369 2.87 -10.75 0.53
N ARG A 370 2.00 -10.95 1.53
CA ARG A 370 0.57 -11.21 1.34
C ARG A 370 -0.29 -10.19 2.05
N GLY A 371 -1.43 -9.89 1.45
CA GLY A 371 -2.38 -8.96 2.04
C GLY A 371 -3.67 -8.83 1.25
N ILE A 372 -4.52 -7.95 1.75
CA ILE A 372 -5.89 -7.74 1.29
C ILE A 372 -6.06 -6.25 1.06
N PHE A 373 -6.48 -5.86 -0.13
CA PHE A 373 -6.97 -4.51 -0.38
C PHE A 373 -8.47 -4.49 -0.21
N ALA A 374 -8.97 -3.69 0.73
CA ALA A 374 -10.38 -3.55 1.01
C ALA A 374 -10.88 -2.20 0.49
N VAL A 375 -11.89 -2.23 -0.39
CA VAL A 375 -12.60 -1.00 -0.82
C VAL A 375 -13.41 -0.47 0.36
N ASP A 376 -13.59 0.86 0.46
CA ASP A 376 -14.22 1.53 1.62
C ASP A 376 -15.62 1.00 1.98
N ALA A 377 -16.41 0.58 0.99
CA ALA A 377 -17.73 -0.02 1.20
C ALA A 377 -17.69 -1.54 1.46
N LEU A 378 -16.50 -2.16 1.35
CA LEU A 378 -16.28 -3.60 1.35
C LEU A 378 -17.20 -4.32 0.36
N ALA A 379 -17.51 -3.67 -0.76
CA ALA A 379 -18.23 -4.23 -1.89
C ALA A 379 -17.31 -5.12 -2.73
N ALA A 380 -16.01 -4.82 -2.74
CA ALA A 380 -14.98 -5.59 -3.39
C ALA A 380 -13.70 -5.62 -2.53
N ALA A 381 -12.91 -6.66 -2.73
CA ALA A 381 -11.60 -6.82 -2.12
C ALA A 381 -10.61 -7.44 -3.12
N VAL A 382 -9.33 -7.15 -2.98
CA VAL A 382 -8.27 -7.78 -3.78
C VAL A 382 -7.34 -8.54 -2.87
N LEU A 383 -7.20 -9.85 -3.08
CA LEU A 383 -6.22 -10.67 -2.38
C LEU A 383 -4.93 -10.65 -3.18
N VAL A 384 -3.85 -10.30 -2.50
CA VAL A 384 -2.50 -10.24 -3.06
C VAL A 384 -1.74 -11.49 -2.65
N ASN A 385 -1.15 -12.17 -3.63
CA ASN A 385 -0.39 -13.40 -3.44
C ASN A 385 -1.16 -14.49 -2.69
N ASN A 386 -2.43 -14.73 -3.08
CA ASN A 386 -3.23 -15.84 -2.58
C ASN A 386 -3.50 -16.81 -3.74
N GLY A 387 -2.72 -17.88 -3.91
CA GLY A 387 -2.82 -18.80 -5.06
C GLY A 387 -2.41 -18.21 -6.43
N SER A 388 -2.72 -16.94 -6.67
CA SER A 388 -2.34 -16.14 -7.84
C SER A 388 -1.82 -14.77 -7.35
N HIS A 389 -1.10 -14.03 -8.20
CA HIS A 389 -0.56 -12.72 -7.81
C HIS A 389 -1.66 -11.73 -7.41
N VAL A 390 -2.76 -11.75 -8.16
CA VAL A 390 -3.94 -10.89 -7.94
C VAL A 390 -5.18 -11.76 -7.97
N GLN A 391 -6.03 -11.65 -6.96
CA GLN A 391 -7.39 -12.18 -6.99
C GLN A 391 -8.37 -11.07 -6.64
N ILE A 392 -9.26 -10.72 -7.56
CA ILE A 392 -10.29 -9.71 -7.34
C ILE A 392 -11.56 -10.44 -6.89
N LEU A 393 -12.09 -10.08 -5.73
CA LEU A 393 -13.36 -10.57 -5.20
C LEU A 393 -14.37 -9.43 -5.18
N VAL A 394 -15.56 -9.69 -5.70
CA VAL A 394 -16.69 -8.77 -5.63
C VAL A 394 -17.84 -9.47 -4.91
N ASN A 395 -18.37 -8.84 -3.87
CA ASN A 395 -19.51 -9.36 -3.12
C ASN A 395 -20.80 -9.15 -3.91
N GLN A 396 -21.62 -10.20 -4.00
CA GLN A 396 -22.94 -10.21 -4.64
C GLN A 396 -24.09 -9.98 -3.64
N ASP A 397 -23.79 -9.73 -2.36
CA ASP A 397 -24.79 -9.50 -1.32
C ASP A 397 -25.72 -8.33 -1.67
N GLY A 398 -26.88 -8.65 -2.27
CA GLY A 398 -27.94 -7.69 -2.61
C GLY A 398 -27.76 -6.95 -3.95
N THR A 399 -26.71 -7.25 -4.72
CA THR A 399 -26.43 -6.66 -6.04
C THR A 399 -26.79 -7.61 -7.18
N SER A 400 -27.26 -7.08 -8.31
CA SER A 400 -27.48 -7.86 -9.52
C SER A 400 -26.16 -8.48 -10.00
N GLN A 401 -26.23 -9.69 -10.58
CA GLN A 401 -25.09 -10.36 -11.20
C GLN A 401 -24.41 -9.46 -12.25
N GLU A 402 -25.20 -8.69 -13.01
CA GLU A 402 -24.71 -7.75 -14.02
C GLU A 402 -23.95 -6.55 -13.42
N ALA A 403 -24.43 -6.03 -12.28
CA ALA A 403 -23.76 -4.95 -11.57
C ALA A 403 -22.42 -5.42 -11.00
N SER A 404 -22.39 -6.65 -10.47
CA SER A 404 -21.17 -7.28 -9.95
C SER A 404 -20.14 -7.52 -11.06
N SER A 405 -20.58 -7.95 -12.25
CA SER A 405 -19.67 -8.11 -13.41
C SER A 405 -19.13 -6.79 -13.92
N LEU A 406 -19.94 -5.73 -13.95
CA LEU A 406 -19.52 -4.40 -14.40
C LEU A 406 -18.52 -3.78 -13.41
N LEU A 407 -18.75 -3.94 -12.11
CA LEU A 407 -17.81 -3.51 -11.08
C LEU A 407 -16.48 -4.27 -11.20
N LEU A 408 -16.53 -5.58 -11.46
CA LEU A 408 -15.34 -6.39 -11.67
C LEU A 408 -14.54 -5.93 -12.89
N GLU A 409 -15.20 -5.64 -14.01
CA GLU A 409 -14.55 -5.15 -15.23
C GLU A 409 -13.98 -3.74 -15.05
N SER A 410 -14.68 -2.86 -14.34
CA SER A 410 -14.17 -1.54 -13.93
C SER A 410 -12.91 -1.68 -13.08
N PHE A 411 -12.95 -2.55 -12.05
CA PHE A 411 -11.81 -2.81 -11.17
C PHE A 411 -10.62 -3.35 -11.96
N ARG A 412 -10.85 -4.35 -12.81
CA ARG A 412 -9.84 -4.94 -13.67
C ARG A 412 -9.21 -3.89 -14.58
N SER A 413 -10.02 -3.11 -15.31
CA SER A 413 -9.52 -2.11 -16.25
C SER A 413 -8.71 -1.02 -15.55
N ALA A 414 -9.16 -0.55 -14.38
CA ALA A 414 -8.44 0.43 -13.59
C ALA A 414 -7.10 -0.11 -13.09
N LEU A 415 -7.08 -1.35 -12.58
CA LEU A 415 -5.85 -2.00 -12.11
C LEU A 415 -4.87 -2.28 -13.26
N GLU A 416 -5.35 -2.76 -14.42
CA GLU A 416 -4.52 -2.92 -15.63
C GLU A 416 -3.92 -1.57 -16.04
N GLY A 417 -4.70 -0.49 -16.03
CA GLY A 417 -4.24 0.85 -16.36
C GLY A 417 -3.17 1.38 -15.39
N ALA A 418 -3.29 1.11 -14.09
CA ALA A 418 -2.30 1.48 -13.09
C ALA A 418 -1.00 0.67 -13.25
N LEU A 419 -1.10 -0.66 -13.40
CA LEU A 419 0.07 -1.53 -13.59
C LEU A 419 0.81 -1.24 -14.90
N HIS A 420 0.07 -0.91 -15.98
CA HIS A 420 0.67 -0.58 -17.27
C HIS A 420 1.47 0.74 -17.23
N GLN A 421 1.11 1.68 -16.35
CA GLN A 421 1.89 2.90 -16.14
C GLN A 421 3.26 2.60 -15.53
N ASP A 422 3.33 1.59 -14.67
CA ASP A 422 4.57 1.09 -14.07
C ASP A 422 5.32 0.09 -14.98
N GLY A 423 4.79 -0.22 -16.16
CA GLY A 423 5.43 -1.10 -17.14
C GLY A 423 5.15 -2.60 -16.93
N HIS A 424 4.16 -2.94 -16.11
CA HIS A 424 3.75 -4.32 -15.85
C HIS A 424 2.44 -4.66 -16.57
N ALA A 425 2.28 -5.92 -16.94
CA ALA A 425 1.07 -6.41 -17.61
C ALA A 425 0.45 -7.58 -16.83
N MET A 426 -0.87 -7.64 -16.80
CA MET A 426 -1.62 -8.75 -16.21
C MET A 426 -1.90 -9.82 -17.26
N ILE A 427 -1.79 -11.08 -16.87
CA ILE A 427 -2.12 -12.27 -17.66
C ILE A 427 -3.23 -13.01 -16.92
N ALA A 428 -4.34 -13.29 -17.61
CA ALA A 428 -5.41 -14.10 -17.05
C ALA A 428 -4.92 -15.54 -16.80
N GLN A 429 -5.34 -16.14 -15.69
CA GLN A 429 -5.21 -17.58 -15.52
C GLN A 429 -6.16 -18.26 -16.52
N GLY A 430 -5.58 -18.99 -17.47
CA GLY A 430 -6.30 -19.77 -18.49
C GLY A 430 -6.72 -21.14 -17.99
#